data_AF-A0A643FVU9-F1
#
_entry.id   AF-A0A643FVU9-F1
#
_cell.length_a   1.000
_cell.length_b   1.000
_cell.length_c   1.000
_cell.angle_alpha   90.00
_cell.angle_beta   90.00
_cell.angle_gamma   90.00
#
_symmetry.space_group_name_H-M   'P 1'
#
loop_
_entity.id
_entity.type
_entity.pdbx_description
1 polymer ?
#
loop_
_entity_poly.entity_id
_entity_poly.type
_entity_poly.pdbx_seq_one_letter_code
_entity_poly.pdbx_strand_id
1 'polypeptide(L)' 'MTEEKKPTLVRLPVEFRKELLDESAAQTRERGQTVSIPQLVVELAKEAWEARRARKPGQDNG' A
#
# COMPACT_ATOMS: atom_id res chain seq x y z
N MET A 1 4.73 -21.99 15.21
CA MET A 1 5.20 -20.65 15.58
C MET A 1 5.15 -19.77 14.35
N THR A 2 4.16 -18.90 14.24
CA THR A 2 4.22 -17.79 13.29
C THR A 2 5.27 -16.83 13.84
N GLU A 3 6.41 -16.70 13.17
CA GLU A 3 7.39 -15.68 13.53
C GLU A 3 6.70 -14.31 13.51
N GLU A 4 6.60 -13.66 14.66
CA GLU A 4 6.15 -12.28 14.73
C GLU A 4 7.16 -11.42 13.98
N LYS A 5 6.75 -10.94 12.81
CA LYS A 5 7.58 -10.04 11.99
C LYS A 5 7.80 -8.75 12.79
N LYS A 6 9.07 -8.41 13.02
CA LYS A 6 9.44 -7.15 13.67
C LYS A 6 8.87 -5.96 12.88
N PRO A 7 8.21 -5.00 13.54
CA PRO A 7 7.69 -3.83 12.85
C PRO A 7 8.85 -2.98 12.29
N THR A 8 8.71 -2.56 11.03
CA THR A 8 9.68 -1.69 10.36
C THR A 8 9.18 -0.25 10.39
N LEU A 9 9.98 0.66 10.95
CA LEU A 9 9.69 2.10 10.89
C LEU A 9 10.02 2.64 9.49
N VAL A 10 9.03 3.21 8.82
CA VAL A 10 9.23 3.91 7.53
C VAL A 10 9.00 5.40 7.75
N ARG A 11 9.99 6.22 7.37
CA ARG A 11 9.88 7.68 7.41
C ARG A 11 9.44 8.18 6.05
N LEU A 12 8.34 8.92 6.02
CA LEU A 12 7.80 9.54 4.81
C LEU A 12 7.92 11.07 4.89
N PRO A 13 8.02 11.76 3.74
CA PRO A 13 7.83 13.21 3.69
C PRO A 13 6.45 13.60 4.24
N VAL A 14 6.33 14.85 4.70
CA VAL A 14 5.11 15.32 5.39
C VAL A 14 3.91 15.31 4.46
N GLU A 15 4.13 15.64 3.19
CA GLU A 15 3.13 15.73 2.14
C GLU A 15 2.44 14.37 1.94
N PHE A 16 3.23 13.29 1.84
CA PHE A 16 2.72 11.93 1.74
C PHE A 16 1.95 11.48 2.98
N ARG A 17 2.30 11.97 4.17
CA ARG A 17 1.51 11.64 5.38
C ARG A 17 0.09 12.17 5.29
N LYS A 18 -0.10 13.38 4.76
CA LYS A 18 -1.43 13.97 4.59
C LYS A 18 -2.26 13.17 3.57
N GLU A 19 -1.66 12.86 2.41
CA GLU A 19 -2.32 12.08 1.38
C GLU A 19 -2.76 10.69 1.89
N LEU A 20 -1.87 9.99 2.61
CA LEU A 20 -2.19 8.69 3.19
C LEU A 20 -3.28 8.76 4.28
N LEU A 21 -3.30 9.83 5.08
CA LEU A 21 -4.35 10.08 6.06
C LEU A 21 -5.70 10.26 5.36
N ASP A 22 -5.76 11.14 4.37
CA ASP A 22 -6.99 11.45 3.63
C ASP A 22 -7.54 10.19 2.93
N GLU A 23 -6.67 9.42 2.26
CA GLU A 23 -7.01 8.17 1.59
C GLU A 23 -7.49 7.10 2.58
N SER A 24 -6.80 6.93 3.71
CA SER A 24 -7.22 5.96 4.75
C SER A 24 -8.60 6.29 5.33
N ALA A 25 -8.89 7.58 5.49
CA ALA A 25 -10.20 8.04 5.94
C ALA A 25 -11.28 7.82 4.88
N ALA A 26 -10.97 8.04 3.60
CA ALA A 26 -11.88 7.77 2.50
C ALA A 26 -12.24 6.28 2.43
N GLN A 27 -11.25 5.39 2.42
CA GLN A 27 -11.48 3.94 2.39
C GLN A 27 -12.17 3.41 3.64
N THR A 28 -11.92 4.03 4.80
CA THR A 28 -12.66 3.69 6.03
C THR A 28 -14.16 3.92 5.87
N ARG A 29 -14.55 5.04 5.26
CA ARG A 29 -15.96 5.37 5.00
C ARG A 29 -16.56 4.43 3.96
N GLU A 30 -15.83 4.16 2.90
CA GLU A 30 -16.30 3.29 1.80
C GLU A 30 -16.51 1.84 2.25
N ARG A 31 -15.54 1.28 2.99
CA ARG A 31 -15.57 -0.12 3.42
C ARG A 31 -16.39 -0.35 4.69
N GLY A 32 -16.80 0.72 5.38
CA GLY A 32 -17.49 0.65 6.68
C GLY A 32 -16.64 0.05 7.81
N GLN A 33 -15.31 0.00 7.63
CA GLN A 33 -14.35 -0.55 8.59
C GLN A 33 -13.10 0.33 8.63
N THR A 34 -12.50 0.48 9.81
CA THR A 34 -11.28 1.28 9.97
C THR A 34 -10.14 0.71 9.13
N VAL A 35 -9.64 1.50 8.19
CA VAL A 35 -8.42 1.21 7.40
C VAL A 35 -7.29 2.02 8.01
N SER A 36 -6.29 1.33 8.58
CA SER A 36 -5.10 2.00 9.12
C SER A 36 -4.12 2.40 8.02
N ILE A 37 -3.32 3.45 8.22
CA ILE A 37 -2.27 3.84 7.25
C ILE A 37 -1.31 2.68 6.93
N PRO A 38 -0.78 1.90 7.91
CA PRO A 38 0.07 0.77 7.58
C PRO A 38 -0.61 -0.27 6.69
N GLN A 39 -1.89 -0.55 6.94
CA GLN A 39 -2.67 -1.46 6.10
C GLN A 39 -2.80 -0.91 4.68
N LEU A 40 -3.21 0.35 4.53
CA LEU A 40 -3.33 1.02 3.23
C LEU A 40 -2.02 0.96 2.44
N VAL A 41 -0.89 1.26 3.09
CA VAL A 41 0.44 1.20 2.45
C VAL A 41 0.77 -0.21 1.96
N VAL A 42 0.46 -1.25 2.74
CA VAL A 42 0.68 -2.65 2.33
C VAL A 42 -0.22 -3.03 1.16
N GLU A 43 -1.49 -2.62 1.16
CA GLU A 43 -2.43 -2.86 0.05
C GLU A 43 -1.92 -2.22 -1.25
N LEU A 44 -1.58 -0.92 -1.21
CA LEU A 44 -1.03 -0.18 -2.35
C LEU A 44 0.28 -0.79 -2.86
N ALA A 45 1.18 -1.17 -1.95
CA ALA A 45 2.45 -1.80 -2.32
C ALA A 45 2.24 -3.16 -3.01
N LYS A 46 1.27 -3.95 -2.53
CA LYS A 46 0.91 -5.23 -3.13
C LYS A 46 0.33 -5.05 -4.52
N GLU A 47 -0.60 -4.12 -4.70
CA GLU A 47 -1.18 -3.80 -6.01
C GLU A 47 -0.12 -3.35 -7.01
N ALA A 48 0.76 -2.42 -6.59
CA ALA A 48 1.87 -1.96 -7.43
C ALA A 48 2.83 -3.08 -7.80
N TRP A 49 3.13 -3.99 -6.86
CA TRP A 49 3.98 -5.15 -7.09
C TRP A 49 3.37 -6.13 -8.10
N GLU A 50 2.10 -6.50 -7.93
CA GLU A 50 1.40 -7.39 -8.86
C GLU A 50 1.27 -6.76 -10.26
N ALA A 51 0.95 -5.47 -10.34
CA ALA A 51 0.92 -4.73 -11.61
C ALA A 51 2.29 -4.69 -12.30
N ARG A 52 3.39 -4.59 -11.53
CA ARG A 52 4.75 -4.69 -12.07
C ARG A 52 5.07 -6.11 -12.54
N ARG A 53 4.61 -7.14 -11.82
CA ARG A 53 4.84 -8.55 -12.18
C ARG A 53 4.06 -8.97 -13.43
N ALA A 54 2.84 -8.45 -13.59
CA ALA A 54 2.00 -8.70 -14.76
C ALA A 54 2.58 -8.10 -16.04
N ARG A 55 3.30 -6.97 -15.93
CA ARG A 55 4.13 -6.40 -17.01
C ARG A 55 5.37 -7.26 -17.20
N LYS A 56 5.26 -8.36 -17.94
CA LYS A 56 6.44 -9.17 -18.34
C LYS A 56 7.49 -8.26 -19.01
N PRO A 57 8.78 -8.37 -18.69
CA PRO A 57 9.82 -7.75 -19.52
C PRO A 57 9.82 -8.49 -20.86
N GLY A 58 9.30 -7.85 -21.92
CA GLY A 58 9.35 -8.39 -23.29
C GLY A 58 8.05 -8.37 -24.10
N GLN A 59 6.99 -7.66 -23.68
CA GLN A 59 5.75 -7.55 -24.47
C GLN A 59 5.61 -6.24 -25.27
N ASP A 60 6.69 -5.46 -25.39
CA ASP A 60 6.81 -4.29 -26.29
C ASP A 60 7.83 -4.57 -27.42
N ASN A 61 7.76 -5.74 -28.06
CA ASN A 61 8.43 -6.02 -29.33
C ASN A 61 7.52 -6.92 -30.17
N GLY A 62 6.70 -6.30 -31.03
CA GLY A 62 5.83 -7.00 -31.99
C GLY A 62 4.61 -6.18 -32.35
#